data_AF-A0A849GYC8-F1
#
_entry.id   AF-A0A849GYC8-F1
#
_cell.length_a   1.000
_cell.length_b   1.000
_cell.length_c   1.000
_cell.angle_alpha   90.00
_cell.angle_beta   90.00
_cell.angle_gamma   90.00
#
_symmetry.space_group_name_H-M   'P 1'
#
loop_
_entity.id
_entity.type
_entity.pdbx_description
1 polymer ?
#
loop_
_entity_poly.entity_id
_entity_poly.type
_entity_poly.pdbx_seq_one_letter_code
_entity_poly.pdbx_strand_id
1 'polypeptide(L)'
;VVDADAGRAERQLSALDPAGGTVAFTGDNSIPTAGVRAANHVIVAGNLLSSERVLDACLGGFEAADGALDARLIAALGAAARAGGDSRGLLSAALLVVGLDRPPLSLRVDYAKAPLDALAELHSRATGGDYARWTRHVPTLQDPERATPFTS
;
A
#
# COMPACT_ATOMS: atom_id res chain seq x y z
N VAL A 1 5.36 7.91 -19.92
CA VAL A 1 6.35 7.53 -18.88
C VAL A 1 7.20 6.38 -19.37
N VAL A 2 6.63 5.18 -19.55
CA VAL A 2 7.39 3.97 -19.92
C VAL A 2 8.04 4.03 -21.31
N ASP A 3 7.43 4.69 -22.30
CA ASP A 3 7.98 4.75 -23.67
C ASP A 3 9.27 5.57 -23.79
N ALA A 4 9.51 6.49 -22.86
CA ALA A 4 10.74 7.28 -22.83
C ALA A 4 11.91 6.54 -22.17
N ASP A 5 11.65 5.38 -21.54
CA ASP A 5 12.66 4.60 -20.82
C ASP A 5 13.14 3.41 -21.66
N ALA A 6 14.38 3.50 -22.16
CA ALA A 6 15.01 2.41 -22.91
C ALA A 6 15.17 1.11 -22.09
N GLY A 7 15.19 1.21 -20.75
CA GLY A 7 15.27 0.09 -19.82
C GLY A 7 13.90 -0.42 -19.34
N ARG A 8 12.79 0.03 -19.93
CA ARG A 8 11.44 -0.31 -19.45
C ARG A 8 11.18 -1.81 -19.31
N ALA A 9 11.81 -2.65 -20.16
CA ALA A 9 11.62 -4.10 -20.11
C ALA A 9 11.97 -4.72 -18.74
N GLU A 10 12.84 -4.07 -17.95
CA GLU A 10 13.27 -4.50 -16.61
C GLU A 10 12.36 -4.00 -15.48
N ARG A 11 11.31 -3.24 -15.79
CA ARG A 11 10.53 -2.51 -14.80
C ARG A 11 9.05 -2.87 -14.85
N GLN A 12 8.40 -2.63 -13.72
CA GLN A 12 6.96 -2.69 -13.61
C GLN A 12 6.44 -1.35 -13.07
N LEU A 13 5.32 -0.88 -13.62
CA LEU A 13 4.66 0.36 -13.22
C LEU A 13 3.15 0.13 -13.20
N SER A 14 2.49 0.58 -12.14
CA SER A 14 1.04 0.67 -12.06
C SER A 14 0.64 2.07 -11.61
N ALA A 15 -0.50 2.55 -12.09
CA ALA A 15 -1.05 3.84 -11.70
C ALA A 15 -2.57 3.73 -11.55
N LEU A 16 -3.09 4.53 -10.61
CA LEU A 16 -4.50 4.71 -10.32
C LEU A 16 -4.76 6.21 -10.27
N ASP A 17 -5.73 6.70 -11.03
CA ASP A 17 -6.15 8.10 -11.00
C ASP A 17 -7.23 8.36 -9.92
N PRO A 18 -7.51 9.63 -9.57
CA PRO A 18 -8.53 9.95 -8.57
C PRO A 18 -9.97 9.55 -8.94
N ALA A 19 -10.26 9.27 -10.21
CA ALA A 19 -11.56 8.80 -10.68
C ALA A 19 -11.68 7.25 -10.61
N GLY A 20 -10.60 6.55 -10.26
CA GLY A 20 -10.55 5.09 -10.19
C GLY A 20 -10.02 4.41 -11.45
N GLY A 21 -9.59 5.18 -12.46
CA GLY A 21 -8.98 4.65 -13.68
C GLY A 21 -7.61 4.05 -13.40
N THR A 22 -7.37 2.85 -13.92
CA THR A 22 -6.12 2.10 -13.69
C THR A 22 -5.35 1.85 -14.97
N VAL A 23 -4.02 1.95 -14.91
CA VAL A 23 -3.13 1.48 -15.97
C VAL A 23 -1.95 0.73 -15.36
N ALA A 24 -1.45 -0.26 -16.08
CA ALA A 24 -0.20 -0.92 -15.74
C ALA A 24 0.65 -1.25 -16.95
N PHE A 25 1.93 -1.42 -16.67
CA PHE A 25 2.95 -1.90 -17.57
C PHE A 25 3.82 -2.91 -16.80
N THR A 26 3.97 -4.11 -17.34
CA THR A 26 4.92 -5.12 -16.87
C THR A 26 5.91 -5.34 -18.00
N GLY A 27 7.18 -4.97 -17.80
CA GLY A 27 8.20 -5.16 -18.81
C GLY A 27 8.50 -6.64 -19.06
N ASP A 28 8.86 -6.97 -20.30
CA ASP A 28 9.05 -8.34 -20.77
C ASP A 28 10.13 -9.14 -20.01
N ASN A 29 11.07 -8.46 -19.34
CA ASN A 29 12.13 -9.07 -18.53
C ASN A 29 11.80 -9.11 -17.03
N SER A 30 10.58 -8.71 -16.61
CA SER A 30 10.15 -8.84 -15.22
C SER A 30 10.22 -10.29 -14.77
N ILE A 31 10.81 -10.56 -13.60
CA ILE A 31 11.04 -11.93 -13.13
C ILE A 31 9.68 -12.59 -12.83
N PRO A 32 9.34 -13.72 -13.50
CA PRO A 32 8.10 -14.43 -13.22
C PRO A 32 8.09 -15.04 -11.80
N THR A 33 6.94 -15.15 -11.14
CA THR A 33 5.61 -14.74 -11.63
C THR A 33 5.43 -13.22 -11.53
N ALA A 34 4.99 -12.58 -12.61
CA ALA A 34 4.77 -11.15 -12.68
C ALA A 34 3.45 -10.83 -13.39
N GLY A 35 2.64 -9.96 -12.78
CA GLY A 35 1.30 -9.71 -13.26
C GLY A 35 0.59 -8.59 -12.52
N VAL A 36 -0.66 -8.37 -12.92
CA VAL A 36 -1.53 -7.30 -12.42
C VAL A 36 -2.96 -7.82 -12.26
N ARG A 37 -3.68 -7.27 -11.28
CA ARG A 37 -5.14 -7.37 -11.13
C ARG A 37 -5.68 -5.96 -10.88
N ALA A 38 -6.81 -5.64 -11.48
CA ALA A 38 -7.48 -4.36 -11.29
C ALA A 38 -8.98 -4.59 -11.07
N ALA A 39 -9.56 -3.76 -10.22
CA ALA A 39 -11.00 -3.68 -9.98
C ALA A 39 -11.36 -2.21 -9.72
N ASN A 40 -12.62 -1.95 -9.39
CA ASN A 40 -13.07 -0.59 -9.13
C ASN A 40 -12.23 0.07 -8.02
N HIS A 41 -11.56 1.16 -8.36
CA HIS A 41 -10.72 1.95 -7.44
C HIS A 41 -9.52 1.21 -6.83
N VAL A 42 -9.05 0.11 -7.45
CA VAL A 42 -7.88 -0.63 -6.94
C VAL A 42 -7.10 -1.29 -8.07
N ILE A 43 -5.77 -1.27 -7.94
CA ILE A 43 -4.85 -2.05 -8.76
C ILE A 43 -3.82 -2.72 -7.87
N VAL A 44 -3.56 -3.99 -8.14
CA VAL A 44 -2.53 -4.82 -7.51
C VAL A 44 -1.55 -5.22 -8.59
N ALA A 45 -0.26 -4.96 -8.37
CA ALA A 45 0.82 -5.38 -9.26
C ALA A 45 1.92 -6.08 -8.45
N GLY A 46 2.62 -7.01 -9.09
CA GLY A 46 3.79 -7.64 -8.49
C GLY A 46 4.62 -8.42 -9.50
N ASN A 47 5.84 -8.73 -9.11
CA ASN A 47 6.81 -9.58 -9.82
C ASN A 47 7.58 -10.43 -8.80
N LEU A 48 8.30 -11.44 -9.28
CA LEU A 48 9.03 -12.42 -8.45
C LEU A 48 8.11 -13.10 -7.41
N LEU A 49 6.83 -13.22 -7.73
CA LEU A 49 5.83 -13.83 -6.86
C LEU A 49 5.92 -15.34 -6.94
N SER A 50 5.60 -16.00 -5.82
CA SER A 50 5.56 -17.46 -5.73
C SER A 50 4.51 -18.10 -6.64
N SER A 51 3.42 -17.38 -6.95
CA SER A 51 2.41 -17.76 -7.96
C SER A 51 1.45 -16.60 -8.27
N GLU A 52 0.66 -16.74 -9.34
CA GLU A 52 -0.43 -15.81 -9.69
C GLU A 52 -1.47 -15.65 -8.57
N ARG A 53 -1.65 -16.68 -7.74
CA ARG A 53 -2.62 -16.68 -6.63
C ARG A 53 -2.31 -15.60 -5.59
N VAL A 54 -1.07 -15.13 -5.52
CA VAL A 54 -0.67 -14.02 -4.64
C VAL A 54 -1.38 -12.73 -5.04
N LEU A 55 -1.50 -12.45 -6.34
CA LEU A 55 -2.20 -11.27 -6.86
C LEU A 55 -3.71 -11.38 -6.58
N ASP A 56 -4.29 -12.55 -6.86
CA ASP A 56 -5.72 -12.82 -6.63
C ASP A 56 -6.06 -12.70 -5.13
N ALA A 57 -5.21 -13.25 -4.25
CA ALA A 57 -5.40 -13.16 -2.81
C ALA A 57 -5.23 -11.73 -2.28
N CYS A 58 -4.32 -10.95 -2.84
CA CYS A 58 -4.15 -9.54 -2.48
C CYS A 58 -5.41 -8.75 -2.80
N LEU A 59 -5.92 -8.85 -4.04
CA LEU A 59 -7.15 -8.19 -4.46
C LEU A 59 -8.34 -8.64 -3.61
N GLY A 60 -8.54 -9.96 -3.48
CA GLY A 60 -9.63 -10.52 -2.69
C GLY A 60 -9.56 -10.12 -1.21
N GLY A 61 -8.35 -10.00 -0.65
CA GLY A 61 -8.14 -9.50 0.72
C GLY A 61 -8.55 -8.04 0.90
N PHE A 62 -8.33 -7.20 -0.12
CA PHE A 62 -8.79 -5.81 -0.12
C PHE A 62 -10.31 -5.69 -0.26
N GLU A 63 -10.90 -6.50 -1.13
CA GLU A 63 -12.35 -6.48 -1.42
C GLU A 63 -13.17 -7.06 -0.27
N ALA A 64 -12.67 -8.09 0.41
CA ALA A 64 -13.35 -8.73 1.53
C ALA A 64 -13.17 -7.98 2.87
N ALA A 65 -12.21 -7.05 2.97
CA ALA A 65 -11.96 -6.30 4.18
C ALA A 65 -12.89 -5.08 4.28
N ASP A 66 -13.50 -4.91 5.45
CA ASP A 66 -14.30 -3.75 5.81
C ASP A 66 -13.48 -2.69 6.56
N GLY A 67 -14.04 -1.48 6.67
CA GLY A 67 -13.49 -0.41 7.48
C GLY A 67 -12.62 0.59 6.71
N ALA A 68 -11.68 1.21 7.42
CA ALA A 68 -10.85 2.27 6.88
C ALA A 68 -9.86 1.76 5.82
N LEU A 69 -9.54 2.59 4.83
CA LEU A 69 -8.72 2.22 3.67
C LEU A 69 -7.35 1.63 4.06
N ASP A 70 -6.68 2.22 5.04
CA ASP A 70 -5.41 1.76 5.60
C ASP A 70 -5.50 0.34 6.16
N ALA A 71 -6.56 0.01 6.90
CA ALA A 71 -6.79 -1.34 7.42
C ALA A 71 -7.05 -2.36 6.29
N ARG A 72 -7.82 -1.97 5.28
CA ARG A 72 -8.11 -2.81 4.09
C ARG A 72 -6.84 -3.10 3.29
N LEU A 73 -5.95 -2.11 3.14
CA LEU A 73 -4.65 -2.28 2.47
C LEU A 73 -3.73 -3.24 3.26
N ILE A 74 -3.69 -3.16 4.59
CA ILE A 74 -2.94 -4.10 5.43
C ILE A 74 -3.52 -5.52 5.31
N ALA A 75 -4.84 -5.67 5.29
CA ALA A 75 -5.51 -6.95 5.12
C ALA A 75 -5.16 -7.61 3.76
N ALA A 76 -5.12 -6.82 2.70
CA ALA A 76 -4.70 -7.24 1.36
C ALA A 76 -3.27 -7.79 1.34
N LEU A 77 -2.31 -7.05 1.93
CA LEU A 77 -0.91 -7.51 2.05
C LEU A 77 -0.81 -8.81 2.84
N GLY A 78 -1.56 -8.94 3.94
CA GLY A 78 -1.61 -10.17 4.73
C GLY A 78 -2.17 -11.35 3.94
N ALA A 79 -3.21 -11.14 3.12
CA ALA A 79 -3.77 -12.18 2.27
C ALA A 79 -2.78 -12.64 1.18
N ALA A 80 -2.09 -11.69 0.55
CA ALA A 80 -1.04 -11.96 -0.43
C ALA A 80 0.10 -12.81 0.16
N ALA A 81 0.57 -12.45 1.36
CA ALA A 81 1.63 -13.18 2.05
C ALA A 81 1.21 -14.61 2.41
N ARG A 82 -0.03 -14.81 2.88
CA ARG A 82 -0.56 -16.17 3.16
C ARG A 82 -0.71 -17.04 1.91
N ALA A 83 -0.91 -16.41 0.74
CA ALA A 83 -0.94 -17.10 -0.54
C ALA A 83 0.46 -17.43 -1.11
N GLY A 84 1.53 -17.05 -0.40
CA GLY A 84 2.92 -17.38 -0.73
C GLY A 84 3.83 -16.16 -0.89
N GLY A 85 3.28 -14.98 -1.16
CA GLY A 85 4.05 -13.73 -1.27
C GLY A 85 5.17 -13.72 -2.31
N ASP A 86 6.16 -12.85 -2.09
CA ASP A 86 7.44 -12.83 -2.82
C ASP A 86 8.19 -14.16 -2.60
N SER A 87 8.72 -14.74 -3.67
CA SER A 87 9.37 -16.05 -3.66
C SER A 87 10.62 -16.12 -2.77
N ARG A 88 11.19 -14.97 -2.39
CA ARG A 88 12.36 -14.85 -1.52
C ARG A 88 11.99 -14.66 -0.05
N GLY A 89 10.71 -14.54 0.27
CA GLY A 89 10.23 -14.05 1.56
C GLY A 89 10.22 -12.52 1.64
N LEU A 90 9.65 -12.00 2.74
CA LEU A 90 9.48 -10.57 2.96
C LEU A 90 10.47 -10.07 4.00
N LEU A 91 11.13 -8.94 3.71
CA LEU A 91 12.01 -8.24 4.65
C LEU A 91 11.54 -6.82 4.97
N SER A 92 10.67 -6.24 4.14
CA SER A 92 10.15 -4.89 4.32
C SER A 92 8.65 -4.83 4.01
N ALA A 93 8.01 -3.78 4.52
CA ALA A 93 6.62 -3.45 4.22
C ALA A 93 6.38 -1.96 4.43
N ALA A 94 5.48 -1.38 3.64
CA ALA A 94 5.17 0.04 3.73
C ALA A 94 3.70 0.30 3.42
N LEU A 95 3.18 1.41 3.95
CA LEU A 95 1.86 1.93 3.70
C LEU A 95 1.94 3.45 3.52
N LEU A 96 1.29 3.97 2.49
CA LEU A 96 1.08 5.40 2.30
C LEU A 96 -0.40 5.65 2.05
N VAL A 97 -1.03 6.41 2.94
CA VAL A 97 -2.39 6.93 2.73
C VAL A 97 -2.35 8.45 2.79
N VAL A 98 -2.87 9.08 1.75
CA VAL A 98 -2.96 10.54 1.64
C VAL A 98 -4.41 10.97 1.59
N GLY A 99 -4.68 12.17 2.06
CA GLY A 99 -6.00 12.79 2.02
C GLY A 99 -5.87 14.30 2.12
N LEU A 100 -6.93 15.01 1.74
CA LEU A 100 -6.93 16.47 1.78
C LEU A 100 -7.15 17.01 3.21
N ASP A 101 -7.84 16.23 4.05
CA ASP A 101 -8.35 16.60 5.38
C ASP A 101 -7.49 16.07 6.54
N ARG A 102 -6.40 15.37 6.23
CA ARG A 102 -5.54 14.65 7.17
C ARG A 102 -4.07 14.76 6.77
N PRO A 103 -3.12 14.72 7.72
CA PRO A 103 -1.71 14.55 7.38
C PRO A 103 -1.49 13.18 6.70
N PRO A 104 -0.47 13.03 5.83
CA PRO A 104 -0.13 11.74 5.24
C PRO A 104 0.19 10.68 6.30
N LEU A 105 -0.45 9.51 6.20
CA LEU A 105 -0.10 8.33 6.97
C LEU A 105 0.97 7.55 6.18
N SER A 106 2.24 7.86 6.44
CA SER A 106 3.40 7.20 5.81
C SER A 106 4.09 6.29 6.83
N LEU A 107 3.85 4.99 6.73
CA LEU A 107 4.41 3.97 7.62
C LEU A 107 5.38 3.09 6.84
N ARG A 108 6.58 2.90 7.38
CA ARG A 108 7.63 2.09 6.72
C ARG A 108 8.34 1.21 7.74
N VAL A 109 8.44 -0.07 7.38
CA VAL A 109 9.33 -1.04 7.99
C VAL A 109 10.33 -1.43 6.92
N ASP A 110 11.50 -0.79 6.94
CA ASP A 110 12.52 -1.00 5.91
C ASP A 110 13.29 -2.32 6.12
N TYR A 111 13.26 -2.87 7.34
CA TYR A 111 13.75 -4.21 7.65
C TYR A 111 13.06 -4.79 8.88
N ALA A 112 12.54 -6.01 8.77
CA ALA A 112 12.16 -6.86 9.91
C ALA A 112 12.09 -8.32 9.47
N LYS A 113 12.19 -9.26 10.42
CA LYS A 113 11.96 -10.69 10.16
C LYS A 113 10.49 -10.99 9.81
N ALA A 114 9.57 -10.22 10.39
CA ALA A 114 8.13 -10.29 10.14
C ALA A 114 7.60 -8.88 9.81
N PRO A 115 7.89 -8.36 8.61
CA PRO A 115 7.65 -6.96 8.29
C PRO A 115 6.17 -6.57 8.24
N LEU A 116 5.28 -7.50 7.87
CA LEU A 116 3.83 -7.24 7.87
C LEU A 116 3.26 -7.14 9.29
N ASP A 117 3.72 -7.98 10.22
CA ASP A 117 3.32 -7.89 11.63
C ASP A 117 3.84 -6.58 12.24
N ALA A 118 5.09 -6.22 11.95
CA ALA A 118 5.67 -4.96 12.37
C ALA A 118 4.94 -3.74 11.78
N LEU A 119 4.51 -3.80 10.51
CA LEU A 119 3.72 -2.75 9.88
C LEU A 119 2.33 -2.63 10.52
N ALA A 120 1.68 -3.76 10.84
CA ALA A 120 0.37 -3.77 11.51
C ALA A 120 0.47 -3.18 12.94
N GLU A 121 1.52 -3.50 13.68
CA GLU A 121 1.79 -2.89 14.99
C GLU A 121 2.06 -1.39 14.88
N LEU A 122 2.88 -0.97 13.90
CA LEU A 122 3.15 0.44 13.64
C LEU A 122 1.86 1.20 13.25
N HIS A 123 1.00 0.58 12.44
CA HIS A 123 -0.31 1.11 12.06
C HIS A 123 -1.23 1.29 13.27
N SER A 124 -1.33 0.27 14.13
CA SER A 124 -2.11 0.35 15.38
C SER A 124 -1.66 1.51 16.26
N ARG A 125 -0.34 1.70 16.42
CA ARG A 125 0.22 2.83 17.20
C ARG A 125 -0.03 4.19 16.54
N ALA A 126 0.07 4.27 15.22
CA ALA A 126 -0.11 5.52 14.47
C ALA A 126 -1.58 5.94 14.36
N THR A 127 -2.51 4.99 14.48
CA THR A 127 -3.96 5.24 14.33
C THR A 127 -4.75 5.11 15.64
N GLY A 128 -4.07 4.76 16.73
CA GLY A 128 -4.63 4.70 18.08
C GLY A 128 -4.05 5.74 19.06
N GLY A 129 -4.69 5.83 20.24
CA GLY A 129 -4.17 6.56 21.39
C GLY A 129 -3.96 8.07 21.18
N ASP A 130 -3.01 8.63 21.94
CA ASP A 130 -2.68 10.06 21.91
C ASP A 130 -2.11 10.51 20.57
N TYR A 131 -1.31 9.67 19.91
CA TYR A 131 -0.70 10.03 18.63
C TYR A 131 -1.77 10.31 17.57
N ALA A 132 -2.74 9.41 17.41
CA ALA A 132 -3.85 9.59 16.47
C ALA A 132 -4.83 10.71 16.85
N ARG A 133 -4.91 11.08 18.13
CA ARG A 133 -5.62 12.30 18.54
C ARG A 133 -4.84 13.53 18.11
N TRP A 134 -3.55 13.58 18.43
CA TRP A 134 -2.67 14.70 18.12
C TRP A 134 -2.60 15.01 16.62
N THR A 135 -2.60 14.00 15.74
CA THR A 135 -2.62 14.22 14.29
C THR A 135 -3.85 14.96 13.77
N ARG A 136 -4.92 15.11 14.56
CA ARG A 136 -6.09 15.92 14.19
C ARG A 136 -5.83 17.42 14.31
N HIS A 137 -4.79 17.81 15.05
CA HIS A 137 -4.48 19.20 15.37
C HIS A 137 -3.43 19.83 14.43
N VAL A 138 -2.78 19.03 13.58
CA VAL A 138 -1.73 19.51 12.68
C VAL A 138 -2.29 20.00 11.34
N PRO A 139 -1.56 20.88 10.63
CA PRO A 139 -1.92 21.32 9.28
C PRO A 139 -2.25 20.19 8.30
N THR A 140 -3.17 20.48 7.38
CA THR A 140 -3.58 19.60 6.28
C THR A 140 -3.70 20.40 4.99
N LEU A 141 -3.91 19.74 3.85
CA LEU A 141 -4.08 20.47 2.59
C LEU A 141 -5.35 21.34 2.56
N GLN A 142 -6.43 20.91 3.23
CA GLN A 142 -7.67 21.70 3.36
C GLN A 142 -7.60 22.80 4.42
N ASP A 143 -6.68 22.67 5.37
CA ASP A 143 -6.53 23.59 6.50
C ASP A 143 -5.04 23.73 6.83
N PRO A 144 -4.30 24.54 6.04
CA PRO A 144 -2.84 24.63 6.12
C PRO A 144 -2.34 25.37 7.36
N GLU A 145 -3.22 26.10 8.05
CA GLU A 145 -2.90 26.86 9.26
C GLU A 145 -3.51 26.23 10.52
N ARG A 146 -4.02 24.98 10.43
CA ARG A 146 -4.63 24.29 11.57
C ARG A 146 -3.72 24.32 12.79
N ALA A 147 -4.25 24.89 13.88
CA ALA A 147 -3.53 25.05 15.13
C ALA A 147 -4.46 24.91 16.35
N THR A 148 -5.36 23.93 16.32
CA THR A 148 -6.26 23.66 17.46
C THR A 148 -5.43 23.18 18.67
N PRO A 149 -5.54 23.79 19.87
CA PRO A 149 -4.80 23.33 21.05
C PRO A 149 -5.05 21.85 21.36
N PHE A 150 -3.98 21.11 21.70
CA PHE A 150 -4.09 19.72 22.15
C PHE A 150 -4.30 19.69 23.66
N THR A 151 -5.42 19.11 24.11
CA THR A 151 -5.72 18.89 25.52
C THR A 151 -5.64 17.40 25.83
N SER A 152 -4.73 17.02 26.74
CA SER A 152 -4.54 15.65 27.23
C SER A 152 -5.68 15.18 28.11
#